data_AF-A0A176EAI1-F1
#
_entry.id   AF-A0A176EAI1-F1
#
_cell.length_a   1.000
_cell.length_b   1.000
_cell.length_c   1.000
_cell.angle_alpha   90.00
_cell.angle_beta   90.00
_cell.angle_gamma   90.00
#
_symmetry.space_group_name_H-M   'P 1'
#
loop_
_entity.id
_entity.type
_entity.pdbx_description
1 polymer ?
#
loop_
_entity_poly.entity_id
_entity_poly.type
_entity_poly.pdbx_seq_one_letter_code
_entity_poly.pdbx_strand_id
1 'polypeptide(L)'
;MAVEDIGMADPQALVQCMAAKDAYEFLGSPEGELALVQSCIYLATAPKSNAAYKAQKASFRSAKETGSLMPPQNILNAPTKLMKDIGYGSGYTYDHDADEGFSGDDYWPEEMEPQSYYQPVERGFEREVKKRLDYWDKLRRDRAQL
;
A
#
# COMPACT_ATOMS: atom_id res chain seq x y z
N MET A 1 -16.06 7.26 -3.24
CA MET A 1 -16.51 7.01 -1.85
C MET A 1 -15.67 5.96 -1.11
N ALA A 2 -15.97 4.65 -1.16
CA ALA A 2 -15.29 3.67 -0.29
C ALA A 2 -13.74 3.68 -0.40
N VAL A 3 -13.21 3.65 -1.62
CA VAL A 3 -11.74 3.60 -1.83
C VAL A 3 -11.06 4.97 -1.88
N GLU A 4 -11.79 6.01 -2.29
CA GLU A 4 -11.25 7.35 -2.52
C GLU A 4 -11.39 8.28 -1.31
N ASP A 5 -12.55 8.24 -0.64
CA ASP A 5 -12.90 9.18 0.43
C ASP A 5 -12.72 8.57 1.83
N ILE A 6 -12.72 7.25 1.94
CA ILE A 6 -12.51 6.49 3.20
C ILE A 6 -11.16 5.78 3.15
N GLY A 7 -10.91 4.98 2.10
CA GLY A 7 -9.63 4.35 1.84
C GLY A 7 -9.14 3.52 3.03
N MET A 8 -7.87 3.71 3.41
CA MET A 8 -7.27 2.99 4.53
C MET A 8 -7.69 3.48 5.91
N ALA A 9 -8.45 4.57 6.02
CA ALA A 9 -8.99 4.99 7.32
C ALA A 9 -10.04 4.00 7.82
N ASP A 10 -10.69 3.27 6.93
CA ASP A 10 -11.49 2.09 7.26
C ASP A 10 -11.46 1.08 6.09
N PRO A 11 -10.54 0.09 6.13
CA PRO A 11 -10.38 -0.90 5.07
C PRO A 11 -11.63 -1.75 4.82
N GLN A 12 -12.57 -1.83 5.76
CA GLN A 12 -13.81 -2.60 5.60
C GLN A 12 -14.83 -1.90 4.69
N ALA A 13 -14.66 -0.60 4.38
CA ALA A 13 -15.62 0.15 3.58
C ALA A 13 -15.89 -0.46 2.20
N LEU A 14 -14.84 -0.92 1.50
CA LEU A 14 -15.03 -1.58 0.20
C LEU A 14 -15.74 -2.93 0.36
N VAL A 15 -15.37 -3.71 1.39
CA VAL A 15 -15.98 -5.01 1.66
C VAL A 15 -17.48 -4.88 1.94
N GLN A 16 -17.88 -3.88 2.75
CA GLN A 16 -19.28 -3.58 3.04
C GLN A 16 -20.06 -3.20 1.77
N CYS A 17 -19.47 -2.39 0.88
CA CYS A 17 -20.09 -2.04 -0.40
C CYS A 17 -20.30 -3.26 -1.30
N MET A 18 -19.30 -4.13 -1.40
CA MET A 18 -19.39 -5.36 -2.20
C MET A 18 -20.47 -6.29 -1.65
N ALA A 19 -20.50 -6.49 -0.34
CA ALA A 19 -21.53 -7.30 0.32
C ALA A 19 -22.95 -6.74 0.10
N ALA A 20 -23.11 -5.42 0.14
CA ALA A 20 -24.40 -4.78 -0.14
C ALA A 20 -24.84 -4.96 -1.60
N LYS A 21 -23.91 -4.86 -2.55
CA LYS A 21 -24.16 -5.15 -3.97
C LYS A 21 -24.58 -6.61 -4.14
N ASP A 22 -23.85 -7.56 -3.55
CA ASP A 22 -24.13 -8.99 -3.70
C ASP A 22 -25.47 -9.37 -3.04
N ALA A 23 -25.79 -8.79 -1.88
CA ALA A 23 -27.09 -8.96 -1.24
C ALA A 23 -28.24 -8.45 -2.13
N TYR A 24 -28.06 -7.30 -2.79
CA TYR A 24 -29.06 -6.78 -3.72
C TYR A 24 -29.26 -7.70 -4.92
N GLU A 25 -28.17 -8.19 -5.53
CA GLU A 25 -28.26 -9.11 -6.67
C GLU A 25 -28.95 -10.43 -6.30
N PHE A 26 -28.74 -10.91 -5.07
CA PHE A 26 -29.31 -12.18 -4.62
C PHE A 26 -30.78 -12.06 -4.19
N LEU A 27 -31.14 -11.02 -3.44
CA LEU A 27 -32.46 -10.87 -2.83
C LEU A 27 -33.44 -10.04 -3.67
N GLY A 28 -32.94 -9.08 -4.45
CA GLY A 28 -33.77 -8.07 -5.11
C GLY A 28 -34.51 -7.17 -4.12
N SER A 29 -35.50 -6.42 -4.59
CA SER A 29 -36.30 -5.53 -3.74
C SER A 29 -37.40 -6.31 -2.98
N PRO A 30 -37.76 -5.89 -1.75
CA PRO A 30 -37.23 -4.72 -1.02
C PRO A 30 -35.98 -4.98 -0.17
N GLU A 31 -35.65 -6.22 0.17
CA GLU A 31 -34.58 -6.54 1.13
C GLU A 31 -33.19 -6.10 0.65
N GLY A 32 -32.91 -6.19 -0.65
CA GLY A 32 -31.69 -5.70 -1.26
C GLY A 32 -31.51 -4.18 -1.09
N GLU A 33 -32.60 -3.40 -1.13
CA GLU A 33 -32.53 -1.95 -0.93
C GLU A 33 -32.05 -1.61 0.48
N LEU A 34 -32.46 -2.39 1.48
CA LEU A 34 -31.99 -2.21 2.86
C LEU A 34 -30.48 -2.43 2.97
N ALA A 35 -29.90 -3.35 2.21
CA ALA A 35 -28.46 -3.57 2.17
C ALA A 35 -27.71 -2.35 1.59
N LEU A 36 -28.25 -1.74 0.53
CA LEU A 36 -27.69 -0.51 -0.04
C LEU A 36 -27.80 0.68 0.94
N VAL A 37 -28.93 0.82 1.63
CA VAL A 37 -29.13 1.85 2.68
C VAL A 37 -28.12 1.66 3.81
N GLN A 38 -27.93 0.43 4.29
CA GLN A 38 -26.96 0.11 5.32
C GLN A 38 -25.54 0.51 4.90
N SER A 39 -25.13 0.16 3.68
CA SER A 39 -23.82 0.54 3.13
C SER A 39 -23.66 2.06 3.01
N CYS A 40 -24.69 2.78 2.56
CA CYS A 40 -24.64 4.24 2.47
C CYS A 40 -24.40 4.89 3.85
N ILE A 41 -25.12 4.46 4.88
CA ILE A 41 -24.96 4.95 6.26
C ILE A 41 -23.55 4.60 6.78
N TYR A 42 -23.07 3.40 6.51
CA TYR A 42 -21.71 2.98 6.85
C TYR A 42 -20.68 3.95 6.26
N LEU A 43 -20.72 4.18 4.94
CA LEU A 43 -19.80 5.09 4.27
C LEU A 43 -19.93 6.53 4.78
N ALA A 44 -21.16 7.00 5.03
CA ALA A 44 -21.39 8.36 5.53
C ALA A 44 -20.72 8.59 6.88
N THR A 45 -20.79 7.61 7.78
CA THR A 45 -20.29 7.69 9.16
C THR A 45 -18.84 7.22 9.32
N ALA A 46 -18.27 6.53 8.34
CA ALA A 46 -16.88 6.05 8.36
C ALA A 46 -15.84 7.20 8.46
N PRO A 47 -14.67 6.96 9.08
CA PRO A 47 -13.56 7.92 9.06
C PRO A 47 -13.09 8.16 7.62
N LYS A 48 -12.80 9.43 7.29
CA LYS A 48 -12.46 9.83 5.91
C LYS A 48 -10.96 9.95 5.70
N SER A 49 -10.44 9.39 4.61
CA SER A 49 -9.07 9.60 4.15
C SER A 49 -8.97 9.40 2.65
N ASN A 50 -8.31 10.35 1.98
CA ASN A 50 -7.89 10.25 0.59
C ASN A 50 -6.37 10.06 0.45
N ALA A 51 -5.68 9.64 1.52
CA ALA A 51 -4.22 9.49 1.52
C ALA A 51 -3.74 8.50 0.47
N ALA A 52 -4.38 7.33 0.37
CA ALA A 52 -4.05 6.32 -0.67
C ALA A 52 -4.29 6.84 -2.09
N TYR A 53 -5.38 7.60 -2.30
CA TYR A 53 -5.68 8.22 -3.59
C TYR A 53 -4.63 9.26 -4.00
N LYS A 54 -4.21 10.12 -3.06
CA LYS A 54 -3.12 11.08 -3.29
C LYS A 54 -1.79 10.38 -3.55
N ALA A 55 -1.50 9.31 -2.82
CA ALA A 55 -0.30 8.49 -3.00
C ALA A 55 -0.23 7.92 -4.41
N GLN A 56 -1.32 7.31 -4.90
CA GLN A 56 -1.40 6.79 -6.27
C GLN A 56 -1.17 7.90 -7.31
N LYS A 57 -1.82 9.05 -7.15
CA LYS A 57 -1.62 10.18 -8.08
C LYS A 57 -0.17 10.64 -8.13
N ALA A 58 0.48 10.75 -6.97
CA ALA A 58 1.88 11.16 -6.88
C ALA A 58 2.82 10.11 -7.48
N SER A 59 2.64 8.83 -7.17
CA SER A 59 3.47 7.74 -7.70
C SER A 59 3.31 7.59 -9.22
N PHE A 60 2.09 7.71 -9.74
CA PHE A 60 1.83 7.64 -11.18
C PHE A 60 2.42 8.81 -11.94
N ARG A 61 2.42 10.01 -11.34
CA ARG A 61 3.11 11.17 -11.93
C ARG A 61 4.61 10.90 -11.99
N SER A 62 5.21 10.45 -10.88
CA SER A 62 6.64 10.14 -10.84
C SER A 62 7.03 9.10 -11.89
N ALA A 63 6.27 8.00 -12.00
CA ALA A 63 6.51 6.97 -13.01
C ALA A 63 6.44 7.50 -14.45
N LYS A 64 5.53 8.45 -14.73
CA LYS A 64 5.47 9.10 -16.05
C LYS A 64 6.66 10.03 -16.32
N GLU A 65 7.16 10.70 -15.29
CA GLU A 65 8.28 11.64 -15.39
C GLU A 65 9.63 10.92 -15.50
N THR A 66 9.80 9.81 -14.80
CA THR A 66 11.07 9.03 -14.77
C THR A 66 11.17 8.01 -15.90
N GLY A 67 10.06 7.68 -16.58
CA GLY A 67 10.05 6.71 -17.67
C GLY A 67 10.27 5.28 -17.17
N SER A 68 11.25 4.59 -17.76
CA SER A 68 11.52 3.16 -17.53
C SER A 68 12.85 2.92 -16.80
N LEU A 69 13.04 3.56 -15.64
CA LEU A 69 14.20 3.28 -14.79
C LEU A 69 14.23 1.80 -14.39
N MET A 70 15.44 1.25 -14.31
CA MET A 70 15.61 -0.15 -13.92
C MET A 70 15.42 -0.29 -12.40
N PRO A 71 14.76 -1.37 -11.91
CA PRO A 71 14.76 -1.69 -10.49
C PRO A 71 16.20 -1.90 -9.98
N PRO A 72 16.47 -1.66 -8.68
CA PRO A 72 17.78 -1.96 -8.11
C PRO A 72 18.09 -3.45 -8.17
N GLN A 73 19.38 -3.78 -8.23
CA GLN A 73 19.84 -5.15 -8.52
C GLN A 73 19.33 -6.19 -7.51
N ASN A 74 19.19 -5.80 -6.23
CA ASN A 74 18.73 -6.65 -5.14
C ASN A 74 17.30 -7.20 -5.34
N ILE A 75 16.46 -6.58 -6.15
CA ILE A 75 15.10 -7.09 -6.43
C ILE A 75 14.91 -7.64 -7.85
N LEU A 76 15.98 -7.68 -8.65
CA LEU A 76 15.94 -8.31 -9.96
C LEU A 76 15.97 -9.84 -9.82
N ASN A 77 15.08 -10.50 -10.56
CA ASN A 77 15.09 -11.96 -10.64
C ASN A 77 16.34 -12.44 -11.40
N ALA A 78 17.02 -13.46 -10.87
CA ALA A 78 18.25 -14.01 -11.43
C ALA A 78 18.15 -15.52 -11.75
N PRO A 79 17.26 -15.93 -12.68
CA PRO A 79 17.04 -17.36 -12.98
C PRO A 79 18.17 -18.00 -13.78
N THR A 80 18.93 -17.21 -14.56
CA THR A 80 20.03 -17.72 -15.38
C THR A 80 21.39 -17.50 -14.71
N LYS A 81 22.39 -18.30 -15.09
CA LYS A 81 23.76 -18.12 -14.61
C LYS A 81 24.30 -16.73 -14.96
N LEU A 82 24.10 -16.29 -16.20
CA LEU A 82 24.53 -14.96 -16.65
C LEU A 82 23.94 -13.85 -15.76
N MET A 83 22.65 -13.92 -15.43
CA MET A 83 21.99 -12.92 -14.59
C MET A 83 22.59 -12.85 -13.18
N LYS A 84 22.92 -14.00 -12.58
CA LYS A 84 23.61 -14.04 -11.29
C LYS A 84 25.03 -13.48 -11.39
N ASP A 85 25.74 -13.84 -12.46
CA ASP A 85 27.12 -13.41 -12.69
C ASP A 85 27.22 -11.88 -12.87
N ILE A 86 26.17 -11.22 -13.41
CA ILE A 86 26.09 -9.76 -13.52
C ILE A 86 25.47 -9.07 -12.29
N GLY A 87 25.20 -9.82 -11.20
CA GLY A 87 24.79 -9.26 -9.91
C GLY A 87 23.28 -9.20 -9.65
N TYR A 88 22.42 -9.77 -10.52
CA TYR A 88 20.98 -9.74 -10.26
C TYR A 88 20.64 -10.56 -9.00
N GLY A 89 19.77 -10.02 -8.15
CA GLY A 89 19.39 -10.59 -6.87
C GLY A 89 20.49 -10.53 -5.80
N SER A 90 21.66 -9.96 -6.11
CA SER A 90 22.72 -9.77 -5.13
C SER A 90 22.31 -8.70 -4.11
N GLY A 91 22.58 -8.95 -2.83
CA GLY A 91 22.21 -8.03 -1.75
C GLY A 91 20.73 -8.05 -1.36
N TYR A 92 19.94 -9.00 -1.89
CA TYR A 92 18.58 -9.22 -1.41
C TYR A 92 18.59 -9.80 0.01
N THR A 93 17.89 -9.15 0.92
CA THR A 93 17.61 -9.68 2.26
C THR A 93 16.20 -10.21 2.32
N TYR A 94 16.04 -11.49 2.68
CA TYR A 94 14.72 -12.07 2.87
C TYR A 94 14.11 -11.59 4.19
N ASP A 95 13.04 -10.81 4.14
CA ASP A 95 12.44 -10.16 5.32
C ASP A 95 12.15 -11.14 6.47
N HIS A 96 11.69 -12.35 6.16
CA HIS A 96 11.34 -13.36 7.17
C HIS A 96 12.54 -13.90 7.95
N ASP A 97 13.76 -13.76 7.42
CA ASP A 97 14.99 -14.17 8.10
C ASP A 97 15.59 -13.03 8.94
N ALA A 98 15.09 -11.79 8.80
CA ALA A 98 15.49 -10.67 9.63
C ALA A 98 14.74 -10.71 10.98
N ASP A 99 15.41 -10.33 12.07
CA ASP A 99 14.88 -10.42 13.45
C ASP A 99 13.50 -9.77 13.62
N GLU A 100 13.29 -8.59 13.03
CA GLU A 100 12.01 -7.87 13.09
C GLU A 100 11.02 -8.23 11.97
N GLY A 101 11.36 -9.21 11.12
CA GLY A 101 10.59 -9.50 9.90
C GLY A 101 10.68 -8.39 8.86
N PHE A 102 11.77 -7.61 8.88
CA PHE A 102 11.96 -6.41 8.07
C PHE A 102 13.44 -6.20 7.76
N SER A 103 13.82 -6.34 6.50
CA SER A 103 15.18 -6.13 5.98
C SER A 103 15.62 -4.68 6.08
N GLY A 104 14.72 -3.75 5.75
CA GLY A 104 15.07 -2.36 5.52
C GLY A 104 15.80 -2.11 4.20
N ASP A 105 15.79 -3.08 3.28
CA ASP A 105 16.41 -2.96 1.96
C ASP A 105 15.83 -1.77 1.18
N ASP A 106 16.67 -1.18 0.33
CA ASP A 106 16.26 -0.16 -0.62
C ASP A 106 15.66 -0.80 -1.88
N TYR A 107 14.55 -0.25 -2.34
CA TYR A 107 13.80 -0.70 -3.50
C TYR A 107 13.65 0.39 -4.57
N TRP A 108 14.28 1.54 -4.38
CA TRP A 108 14.28 2.62 -5.37
C TRP A 108 15.31 2.35 -6.48
N PRO A 109 15.00 2.72 -7.73
CA PRO A 109 16.02 2.77 -8.79
C PRO A 109 17.21 3.64 -8.39
N GLU A 110 18.42 3.27 -8.81
CA GLU A 110 19.63 4.03 -8.49
C GLU A 110 19.57 5.47 -9.01
N GLU A 111 18.90 5.69 -10.13
CA GLU A 111 18.73 7.01 -10.74
C GLU A 111 17.59 7.83 -10.13
N MET A 112 17.01 7.38 -9.01
CA MET A 112 15.87 8.03 -8.36
C MET A 112 16.04 8.12 -6.85
N GLU A 113 15.96 9.35 -6.34
CA GLU A 113 15.90 9.59 -4.90
C GLU A 113 14.63 8.98 -4.28
N PRO A 114 14.73 8.28 -3.13
CA PRO A 114 13.58 7.73 -2.42
C PRO A 114 12.47 8.74 -2.16
N GLN A 115 11.22 8.38 -2.48
CA GLN A 115 10.05 9.24 -2.30
C GLN A 115 9.08 8.70 -1.26
N SER A 116 8.37 9.60 -0.58
CA SER A 116 7.28 9.23 0.33
C SER A 116 5.92 9.66 -0.22
N TYR A 117 5.21 8.71 -0.84
CA TYR A 117 3.91 8.98 -1.47
C TYR A 117 2.73 8.79 -0.52
N TYR A 118 2.75 7.74 0.30
CA TYR A 118 1.65 7.41 1.20
C TYR A 118 1.88 8.03 2.57
N GLN A 119 1.07 9.03 2.89
CA GLN A 119 1.10 9.78 4.14
C GLN A 119 -0.23 9.54 4.89
N PRO A 120 -0.32 8.48 5.71
CA PRO A 120 -1.54 8.16 6.45
C PRO A 120 -1.91 9.29 7.41
N VAL A 121 -3.22 9.52 7.59
CA VAL A 121 -3.72 10.52 8.55
C VAL A 121 -4.06 9.91 9.90
N GLU A 122 -4.19 10.75 10.92
CA GLU A 122 -4.55 10.35 12.29
C GLU A 122 -6.05 10.05 12.48
N ARG A 123 -6.66 9.31 11.55
CA ARG A 123 -8.09 8.94 11.56
C ARG A 123 -8.29 7.46 11.31
N GLY A 124 -9.23 6.86 12.04
CA GLY A 124 -9.58 5.45 11.87
C GLY A 124 -8.37 4.53 11.97
N PHE A 125 -8.31 3.54 11.09
CA PHE A 125 -7.27 2.52 11.04
C PHE A 125 -5.90 3.06 10.58
N GLU A 126 -5.86 4.21 9.89
CA GLU A 126 -4.58 4.81 9.47
C GLU A 126 -3.69 5.22 10.64
N ARG A 127 -4.23 5.40 11.86
CA ARG A 127 -3.42 5.59 13.07
C ARG A 127 -2.48 4.42 13.32
N GLU A 128 -2.96 3.19 13.13
CA GLU A 128 -2.13 2.00 13.34
C GLU A 128 -1.18 1.76 12.17
N VAL A 129 -1.60 2.10 10.96
CA VAL A 129 -0.70 2.10 9.80
C VAL A 129 0.44 3.09 10.01
N LYS A 130 0.13 4.30 10.48
CA LYS A 130 1.13 5.33 10.76
C LYS A 130 2.14 4.87 11.81
N LYS A 131 1.70 4.30 12.94
CA LYS A 131 2.61 3.75 13.96
C LYS A 131 3.55 2.69 13.37
N ARG A 132 3.04 1.84 12.48
CA ARG A 132 3.86 0.80 11.82
C ARG A 132 4.89 1.40 10.87
N LEU A 133 4.50 2.39 10.06
CA LEU A 133 5.43 3.09 9.17
C LEU A 133 6.52 3.82 9.97
N ASP A 134 6.14 4.54 11.04
CA ASP A 134 7.07 5.26 11.90
C ASP A 134 8.07 4.28 12.57
N TYR A 135 7.62 3.08 12.94
CA TYR A 135 8.48 2.01 13.47
C TYR A 135 9.47 1.50 12.41
N TRP A 136 9.01 1.20 11.19
CA TRP A 136 9.88 0.77 10.10
C TRP A 136 10.89 1.83 9.68
N ASP A 137 10.50 3.11 9.67
CA ASP A 137 11.40 4.23 9.39
C ASP A 137 12.46 4.42 10.49
N LYS A 138 12.13 4.06 11.74
CA LYS A 138 13.13 3.99 12.80
C LYS A 138 14.11 2.85 12.53
N LEU A 139 13.63 1.63 12.26
CA LEU A 139 14.50 0.48 11.97
C LEU A 139 15.43 0.74 10.78
N ARG A 140 14.92 1.34 9.70
CA ARG A 140 15.75 1.74 8.53
C ARG A 140 16.87 2.69 8.92
N ARG A 141 16.58 3.72 9.74
CA ARG A 141 17.60 4.68 10.19
C ARG A 141 18.64 4.04 11.10
N ASP A 142 18.20 3.20 12.03
CA ASP A 142 19.09 2.52 12.97
C ASP A 142 20.03 1.57 12.21
N ARG A 143 19.55 0.88 11.17
CA ARG A 143 20.35 0.00 10.30
C ARG A 143 21.29 0.77 9.36
N ALA A 144 20.88 1.92 8.83
CA ALA A 144 21.72 2.74 7.96
C ALA A 144 22.90 3.44 8.69
N GLN A 145 22.88 3.46 10.03
CA GLN A 145 23.95 4.01 10.87
C GLN A 145 24.98 2.95 11.32
N LEU A 146 24.73 1.66 11.03
CA LEU A 146 25.64 0.55 11.28
C LEU A 146 26.58 0.34 10.09
#